data_AF-A0A7W0P1C0-F1
#
_entry.id   AF-A0A7W0P1C0-F1
#
_cell.length_a   1.000
_cell.length_b   1.000
_cell.length_c   1.000
_cell.angle_alpha   90.00
_cell.angle_beta   90.00
_cell.angle_gamma   90.00
#
_symmetry.space_group_name_H-M   'P 1'
#
loop_
_entity.id
_entity.type
_entity.pdbx_description
1 polymer ?
#
loop_
_entity_poly.entity_id
_entity_poly.type
_entity_poly.pdbx_seq_one_letter_code
_entity_poly.pdbx_strand_id
1 'polypeptide(L)'
;MPALVAPGAEFTFTNGGEEVHEMIIIQVVEGETRTLEEILALPEEESDALVAQFMGVLIDTPSGDTFNPEGESTTITVTEPGRYAVVCFLPQGLDEETFETATAEADPNAEGPPPFPEGTPHALLGMAEEFTVQEA
;
A
#
# COMPACT_ATOMS: atom_id res chain seq x y z
N MET A 1 1.18 -7.23 -11.64
CA MET A 1 -0.29 -7.09 -11.73
C MET A 1 -0.70 -6.82 -13.19
N PRO A 2 -1.97 -6.95 -13.64
CA PRO A 2 -2.36 -6.39 -14.95
C PRO A 2 -2.26 -4.86 -14.94
N ALA A 3 -1.69 -4.27 -16.00
CA ALA A 3 -1.58 -2.82 -16.14
C ALA A 3 -2.92 -2.11 -16.38
N LEU A 4 -3.96 -2.86 -16.77
CA LEU A 4 -5.29 -2.36 -17.05
C LEU A 4 -6.35 -3.24 -16.40
N VAL A 5 -7.30 -2.62 -15.69
CA VAL A 5 -8.43 -3.31 -15.06
C VAL A 5 -9.74 -2.57 -15.33
N ALA A 6 -10.86 -3.29 -15.27
CA ALA A 6 -12.19 -2.70 -15.40
C ALA A 6 -12.67 -2.10 -14.06
N PRO A 7 -13.57 -1.11 -14.09
CA PRO A 7 -14.30 -0.67 -12.92
C PRO A 7 -14.97 -1.84 -12.18
N GLY A 8 -14.86 -1.85 -10.85
CA GLY A 8 -15.34 -2.91 -9.99
C GLY A 8 -14.35 -4.07 -9.82
N ALA A 9 -13.11 -3.96 -10.31
CA ALA A 9 -12.07 -4.94 -10.03
C ALA A 9 -11.79 -5.02 -8.52
N GLU A 10 -11.68 -6.26 -8.03
CA GLU A 10 -11.34 -6.57 -6.64
C GLU A 10 -9.91 -7.08 -6.55
N PHE A 11 -9.16 -6.55 -5.59
CA PHE A 11 -7.79 -6.93 -5.29
C PHE A 11 -7.75 -7.67 -3.96
N THR A 12 -7.08 -8.83 -3.97
CA THR A 12 -6.62 -9.54 -2.79
C THR A 12 -5.11 -9.47 -2.73
N PHE A 13 -4.55 -9.72 -1.54
CA PHE A 13 -3.12 -9.72 -1.33
C PHE A 13 -2.71 -11.02 -0.64
N THR A 14 -1.55 -11.55 -1.04
CA THR A 14 -0.93 -12.71 -0.37
C THR A 14 0.57 -12.50 -0.33
N ASN A 15 1.18 -12.82 0.81
CA ASN A 15 2.61 -12.75 1.01
C ASN A 15 3.20 -14.17 0.96
N GLY A 16 4.22 -14.36 0.12
CA GLY A 16 4.99 -15.60 0.05
C GLY A 16 6.42 -15.46 0.56
N GLY A 17 6.76 -14.31 1.17
CA GLY A 17 8.09 -13.95 1.66
C GLY A 17 8.27 -14.19 3.17
N GLU A 18 9.39 -13.67 3.68
CA GLU A 18 9.79 -13.81 5.09
C GLU A 18 9.51 -12.54 5.93
N GLU A 19 9.21 -11.41 5.27
CA GLU A 19 8.92 -10.12 5.90
C GLU A 19 7.43 -9.80 5.78
N VAL A 20 6.88 -8.97 6.68
CA VAL A 20 5.51 -8.49 6.57
C VAL A 20 5.42 -7.50 5.41
N HIS A 21 4.37 -7.64 4.60
CA HIS A 21 4.12 -6.74 3.49
C HIS A 21 2.71 -6.18 3.55
N GLU A 22 2.55 -5.04 2.89
CA GLU A 22 1.26 -4.42 2.68
C GLU A 22 1.01 -4.13 1.20
N MET A 23 -0.26 -4.06 0.86
CA MET A 23 -0.77 -3.58 -0.40
C MET A 23 -1.64 -2.36 -0.10
N ILE A 24 -1.05 -1.17 -0.24
CA ILE A 24 -1.79 0.08 -0.24
C ILE A 24 -2.18 0.41 -1.67
N ILE A 25 -3.47 0.65 -1.91
CA ILE A 25 -3.96 1.12 -3.22
C ILE A 25 -4.39 2.57 -3.10
N ILE A 26 -3.81 3.43 -3.93
CA ILE A 26 -4.14 4.85 -4.02
C ILE A 26 -4.45 5.24 -5.46
N GLN A 27 -5.40 6.16 -5.63
CA GLN A 27 -5.63 6.86 -6.89
C GLN A 27 -4.74 8.09 -6.95
N VAL A 28 -4.05 8.28 -8.08
CA VAL A 28 -3.22 9.45 -8.34
C VAL A 28 -4.09 10.57 -8.93
N VAL A 29 -3.84 11.82 -8.53
CA VAL A 29 -4.56 13.00 -9.05
C VAL A 29 -4.56 13.08 -10.57
N GLU A 30 -5.70 13.48 -11.13
CA GLU A 30 -5.87 13.59 -12.58
C GLU A 30 -4.87 14.59 -13.18
N GLY A 31 -4.24 14.20 -14.28
CA GLY A 31 -3.25 15.02 -14.98
C GLY A 31 -1.84 14.96 -14.41
N GLU A 32 -1.59 14.18 -13.35
CA GLU A 32 -0.22 13.88 -12.92
C GLU A 32 0.52 13.10 -14.00
N THR A 33 1.73 13.57 -14.35
CA THR A 33 2.53 13.06 -15.47
C THR A 33 3.85 12.43 -15.06
N ARG A 34 4.31 12.68 -13.83
CA ARG A 34 5.49 12.03 -13.24
C ARG A 34 5.28 10.53 -13.16
N THR A 35 6.35 9.75 -13.30
CA THR A 35 6.33 8.30 -13.06
C THR A 35 6.12 8.00 -11.57
N LEU A 36 5.72 6.76 -11.22
CA LEU A 36 5.61 6.37 -9.82
C LEU A 36 6.94 6.53 -9.07
N GLU A 37 8.07 6.21 -9.72
CA GLU A 37 9.41 6.40 -9.16
C GLU A 37 9.69 7.88 -8.86
N GLU A 38 9.34 8.77 -9.78
CA GLU A 38 9.49 10.22 -9.59
C GLU A 38 8.59 10.74 -8.45
N ILE A 39 7.38 10.18 -8.29
CA ILE A 39 6.47 10.51 -7.19
C ILE A 39 7.01 10.02 -5.84
N LEU A 40 7.51 8.78 -5.79
CA LEU A 40 8.07 8.19 -4.57
C LEU A 40 9.38 8.85 -4.12
N ALA A 41 10.08 9.51 -5.03
CA ALA A 41 11.29 10.28 -4.72
C ALA A 41 11.00 11.68 -4.15
N LEU A 42 9.73 12.11 -4.11
CA LEU A 42 9.33 13.40 -3.54
C LEU A 42 9.41 13.37 -2.00
N PRO A 43 9.50 14.54 -1.36
CA PRO A 43 9.15 14.67 0.05
C PRO A 43 7.72 14.17 0.31
N GLU A 44 7.48 13.54 1.46
CA GLU A 44 6.19 12.95 1.85
C GLU A 44 5.00 13.90 1.67
N GLU A 45 5.12 15.14 2.14
CA GLU A 45 4.07 16.17 1.99
C GLU A 45 3.73 16.45 0.51
N GLU A 46 4.71 16.38 -0.38
CA GLU A 46 4.51 16.58 -1.81
C GLU A 46 3.93 15.34 -2.51
N SER A 47 4.31 14.12 -2.09
CA SER A 47 3.73 12.88 -2.61
C SER A 47 2.29 12.68 -2.14
N ASP A 48 2.00 13.02 -0.89
CA ASP A 48 0.66 12.89 -0.29
C ASP A 48 -0.34 13.81 -0.98
N ALA A 49 0.09 15.01 -1.40
CA ALA A 49 -0.73 15.93 -2.17
C ALA A 49 -1.16 15.38 -3.55
N LEU A 50 -0.55 14.28 -4.02
CA LEU A 50 -0.88 13.61 -5.27
C LEU A 50 -1.81 12.41 -5.09
N VAL A 51 -2.18 12.08 -3.85
CA VAL A 51 -3.20 11.07 -3.55
C VAL A 51 -4.58 11.71 -3.72
N ALA A 52 -5.27 11.36 -4.80
CA ALA A 52 -6.65 11.79 -5.02
C ALA A 52 -7.61 11.06 -4.07
N GLN A 53 -7.37 9.76 -3.92
CA GLN A 53 -8.18 8.89 -3.07
C GLN A 53 -7.33 7.73 -2.54
N PHE A 54 -7.48 7.45 -1.25
CA PHE A 54 -7.01 6.21 -0.64
C PHE A 54 -8.08 5.13 -0.79
N MET A 55 -7.74 4.01 -1.42
CA MET A 55 -8.68 2.92 -1.69
C MET A 55 -8.71 1.88 -0.57
N GLY A 56 -7.59 1.73 0.15
CA GLY A 56 -7.46 0.78 1.24
C GLY A 56 -6.04 0.27 1.39
N VAL A 57 -5.86 -0.49 2.47
CA VAL A 57 -4.64 -1.23 2.80
C VAL A 57 -5.01 -2.67 3.15
N LEU A 58 -4.25 -3.63 2.64
CA LEU A 58 -4.23 -5.01 3.13
C LEU A 58 -2.81 -5.31 3.61
N ILE A 59 -2.68 -5.91 4.79
CA ILE A 59 -1.41 -6.39 5.34
C ILE A 59 -1.45 -7.91 5.32
N ASP A 60 -0.34 -8.55 4.95
CA ASP A 60 -0.22 -10.01 4.95
C ASP A 60 1.12 -10.41 5.57
N THR A 61 1.04 -11.24 6.61
CA THR A 61 2.21 -11.74 7.33
C THR A 61 2.73 -13.04 6.72
N PRO A 62 4.01 -13.41 6.96
CA PRO A 62 4.56 -14.68 6.50
C PRO A 62 3.77 -15.92 6.93
N SER A 63 3.06 -15.89 8.05
CA SER A 63 2.17 -16.98 8.48
C SER A 63 0.89 -17.14 7.65
N GLY A 64 0.59 -16.17 6.78
CA GLY A 64 -0.53 -16.18 5.83
C GLY A 64 -1.80 -15.52 6.35
N ASP A 65 -1.71 -14.67 7.38
CA ASP A 65 -2.83 -13.91 7.90
C ASP A 65 -2.96 -12.58 7.14
N THR A 66 -3.83 -12.54 6.12
CA THR A 66 -4.23 -11.29 5.45
C THR A 66 -5.29 -10.57 6.26
N PHE A 67 -5.10 -9.28 6.54
CA PHE A 67 -6.11 -8.46 7.21
C PHE A 67 -6.06 -7.00 6.74
N ASN A 68 -7.11 -6.25 7.08
CA ASN A 68 -7.18 -4.81 6.89
C ASN A 68 -7.16 -4.11 8.26
N PRO A 69 -6.17 -3.27 8.57
CA PRO A 69 -6.13 -2.55 9.85
C PRO A 69 -7.31 -1.58 10.06
N GLU A 70 -8.00 -1.17 8.99
CA GLU A 70 -9.14 -0.24 9.03
C GLU A 70 -10.52 -0.94 9.04
N GLY A 71 -10.57 -2.28 8.95
CA GLY A 71 -11.85 -3.00 8.94
C GLY A 71 -11.76 -4.49 8.66
N GLU A 72 -12.91 -5.14 8.51
CA GLU A 72 -12.99 -6.61 8.33
C GLU A 72 -12.83 -7.09 6.88
N SER A 73 -12.69 -6.17 5.91
CA SER A 73 -12.58 -6.54 4.50
C SER A 73 -11.18 -7.06 4.16
N THR A 74 -11.11 -8.20 3.48
CA THR A 74 -9.87 -8.75 2.91
C THR A 74 -9.72 -8.49 1.41
N THR A 75 -10.56 -7.61 0.87
CA THR A 75 -10.52 -7.14 -0.52
C THR A 75 -10.54 -5.63 -0.60
N ILE A 76 -9.91 -5.08 -1.64
CA ILE A 76 -10.01 -3.67 -2.04
C ILE A 76 -10.67 -3.61 -3.41
N THR A 77 -11.75 -2.85 -3.54
CA THR A 77 -12.45 -2.64 -4.82
C THR A 77 -12.13 -1.26 -5.38
N VAL A 78 -11.82 -1.19 -6.67
CA VAL A 78 -11.65 0.08 -7.39
C VAL A 78 -12.75 0.28 -8.42
N THR A 79 -13.41 1.43 -8.40
CA THR A 79 -14.60 1.68 -9.24
C THR A 79 -14.46 2.87 -10.16
N GLU A 80 -13.59 3.82 -9.86
CA GLU A 80 -13.47 5.04 -10.62
C GLU A 80 -12.39 4.90 -11.70
N PRO A 81 -12.63 5.39 -12.94
CA PRO A 81 -11.57 5.46 -13.94
C PRO A 81 -10.41 6.33 -13.47
N GLY A 82 -9.18 5.91 -13.73
CA GLY A 82 -8.00 6.69 -13.33
C GLY A 82 -6.71 5.88 -13.24
N ARG A 83 -5.63 6.58 -12.91
CA ARG A 83 -4.31 6.01 -12.63
C ARG A 83 -4.23 5.68 -11.14
N TYR A 84 -3.80 4.47 -10.84
CA TYR A 84 -3.65 3.97 -9.48
C TYR A 84 -2.23 3.46 -9.27
N ALA A 85 -1.76 3.56 -8.03
CA ALA A 85 -0.52 2.97 -7.58
C ALA A 85 -0.80 1.95 -6.47
N VAL A 86 0.03 0.92 -6.46
CA VAL A 86 0.11 -0.10 -5.41
C VAL A 86 1.48 -0.01 -4.79
N VAL A 87 1.54 0.21 -3.48
CA VAL A 87 2.80 0.49 -2.78
C VAL A 87 2.84 -0.24 -1.43
N CYS A 88 4.07 -0.55 -0.99
CA CYS A 88 4.37 -1.08 0.33
C CYS A 88 5.38 -0.15 1.02
N PHE A 89 4.98 0.53 2.08
CA PHE A 89 5.85 1.44 2.83
C PHE A 89 6.50 0.81 4.05
N LEU A 90 6.11 -0.43 4.40
CA LEU A 90 6.79 -1.19 5.43
C LEU A 90 8.30 -1.30 5.13
N PRO A 91 9.17 -1.04 6.12
CA PRO A 91 10.61 -1.04 5.94
C PRO A 91 11.14 -2.46 5.68
N GLN A 92 12.19 -2.56 4.88
CA GLN A 92 12.98 -3.79 4.74
C GLN A 92 13.49 -4.26 6.10
N GLY A 93 13.38 -5.57 6.35
CA GLY A 93 13.79 -6.24 7.58
C GLY A 93 12.68 -6.38 8.62
N LEU A 94 11.45 -5.95 8.32
CA LEU A 94 10.32 -6.07 9.24
C LEU A 94 9.76 -7.50 9.22
N ASP A 95 10.20 -8.32 10.17
CA ASP A 95 9.62 -9.65 10.41
C ASP A 95 8.30 -9.60 11.19
N GLU A 96 7.62 -10.75 11.23
CA GLU A 96 6.30 -10.90 11.86
C GLU A 96 6.33 -10.64 13.37
N GLU A 97 7.32 -11.16 14.09
CA GLU A 97 7.46 -10.96 15.55
C GLU A 97 7.63 -9.47 15.89
N THR A 98 8.43 -8.76 15.10
CA THR A 98 8.67 -7.34 15.27
C THR A 98 7.42 -6.53 14.94
N PHE A 99 6.71 -6.87 13.88
CA PHE A 99 5.45 -6.24 13.50
C PHE A 99 4.39 -6.40 14.60
N GLU A 100 4.20 -7.62 15.11
CA GLU A 100 3.26 -7.92 16.18
C GLU A 100 3.58 -7.15 17.45
N THR A 101 4.86 -7.15 17.85
CA THR A 101 5.32 -6.42 19.04
C THR A 101 5.07 -4.92 18.90
N ALA A 102 5.48 -4.31 17.78
CA ALA A 102 5.30 -2.89 17.54
C ALA A 102 3.81 -2.50 17.50
N THR A 103 2.97 -3.33 16.89
CA THR A 103 1.52 -3.10 16.81
C THR A 103 0.84 -3.23 18.18
N ALA A 104 1.25 -4.21 18.99
CA ALA A 104 0.71 -4.40 20.34
C ALA A 104 1.11 -3.27 21.31
N GLU A 105 2.27 -2.65 21.10
CA GLU A 105 2.78 -1.54 21.91
C GLU A 105 2.35 -0.15 21.40
N ALA A 106 1.76 -0.07 20.20
CA ALA A 106 1.34 1.19 19.60
C ALA A 106 0.26 1.91 20.44
N ASP A 107 0.34 3.24 20.52
CA ASP A 107 -0.73 4.04 21.11
C ASP A 107 -1.95 3.95 20.18
N PRO A 108 -3.11 3.45 20.66
CA PRO A 108 -4.31 3.33 19.84
C PRO A 108 -4.87 4.69 19.38
N ASN A 109 -4.36 5.80 19.89
CA ASN A 109 -4.73 7.15 19.48
C ASN A 109 -3.65 7.85 18.64
N ALA A 110 -2.52 7.19 18.36
CA ALA A 110 -1.53 7.74 17.44
C ALA A 110 -2.09 7.76 16.02
N GLU A 111 -1.77 8.82 15.28
CA GLU A 111 -2.04 8.88 13.85
C GLU A 111 -0.89 8.20 13.08
N GLY A 112 -1.24 7.37 12.10
CA GLY A 112 -0.28 6.65 11.26
C GLY A 112 0.09 5.25 11.77
N PRO A 113 1.01 4.57 11.07
CA PRO A 113 1.44 3.22 11.43
C PRO A 113 2.22 3.21 12.76
N PRO A 114 2.29 2.05 13.43
CA PRO A 114 3.20 1.84 14.56
C PRO A 114 4.65 2.25 14.21
N PRO A 115 5.45 2.69 15.19
CA PRO A 115 6.86 2.99 14.96
C PRO A 115 7.63 1.69 14.72
N PHE A 116 7.73 1.29 13.46
CA PHE A 116 8.54 0.15 13.04
C PHE A 116 10.04 0.48 13.07
N PRO A 117 10.94 -0.53 13.09
CA PRO A 117 12.38 -0.32 13.00
C PRO A 117 12.78 0.53 11.78
N GLU A 118 13.91 1.23 11.89
CA GLU A 118 14.47 1.94 10.74
C GLU A 118 14.83 0.97 9.61
N GLY A 119 14.45 1.32 8.38
CA GLY A 119 14.76 0.56 7.18
C GLY A 119 14.29 1.30 5.94
N THR A 120 14.78 0.91 4.77
CA THR A 120 14.32 1.50 3.51
C THR A 120 12.92 0.93 3.19
N PRO A 121 11.90 1.77 2.97
CA PRO A 121 10.58 1.30 2.54
C PRO A 121 10.65 0.45 1.28
N HIS A 122 9.88 -0.63 1.22
CA HIS A 122 9.86 -1.54 0.07
C HIS A 122 9.51 -0.85 -1.25
N ALA A 123 8.66 0.19 -1.23
CA ALA A 123 8.33 1.01 -2.39
C ALA A 123 9.59 1.61 -3.04
N LEU A 124 10.56 2.08 -2.24
CA LEU A 124 11.84 2.62 -2.73
C LEU A 124 12.81 1.52 -3.19
N LEU A 125 12.52 0.25 -2.88
CA LEU A 125 13.26 -0.92 -3.34
C LEU A 125 12.60 -1.59 -4.56
N GLY A 126 11.57 -0.96 -5.14
CA GLY A 126 10.88 -1.43 -6.34
C GLY A 126 9.61 -2.24 -6.08
N MET A 127 9.13 -2.35 -4.83
CA MET A 127 7.82 -2.90 -4.51
C MET A 127 6.73 -1.84 -4.66
N ALA A 128 6.63 -1.33 -5.87
CA ALA A 128 5.68 -0.32 -6.27
C ALA A 128 5.25 -0.61 -7.71
N GLU A 129 3.95 -0.64 -7.98
CA GLU A 129 3.42 -0.93 -9.33
C GLU A 129 2.23 -0.02 -9.63
N GLU A 130 1.98 0.25 -10.91
CA GLU A 130 0.86 1.06 -11.36
C GLU A 130 -0.12 0.25 -12.18
N PHE A 131 -1.38 0.66 -12.13
CA PHE A 131 -2.42 0.18 -13.04
C PHE A 131 -3.39 1.31 -13.38
N THR A 132 -4.14 1.12 -14.46
CA THR A 132 -5.19 2.03 -14.88
C THR A 132 -6.54 1.34 -14.80
N VAL A 133 -7.52 2.01 -14.20
CA VAL A 133 -8.92 1.62 -14.25
C VAL A 133 -9.54 2.32 -15.46
N GLN A 134 -10.10 1.56 -16.39
CA GLN A 134 -10.87 2.11 -17.51
C GLN A 134 -11.91 1.10 -18.00
N GLU A 135 -12.95 1.59 -18.67
CA GLU A 135 -13.91 0.73 -19.37
C GLU A 135 -13.17 -0.18 -20.38
N ALA A 136 -13.51 -1.47 -20.36
CA ALA A 136 -12.91 -2.49 -21.23
C ALA A 136 -13.35 -2.35 -22.71
#